data_AF-A0A7S7AVM3-F1
#
_entry.id   AF-A0A7S7AVM3-F1
#
_cell.length_a   1.000
_cell.length_b   1.000
_cell.length_c   1.000
_cell.angle_alpha   90.00
_cell.angle_beta   90.00
_cell.angle_gamma   90.00
#
_symmetry.space_group_name_H-M   'P 1'
#
loop_
_entity.id
_entity.type
_entity.pdbx_description
1 polymer ?
#
loop_
_entity_poly.entity_id
_entity_poly.type
_entity_poly.pdbx_seq_one_letter_code
_entity_poly.pdbx_strand_id
1 'polypeptide(L)'
;MKIKQMLIYFYQVLKDDNNQIYDINGIRSKISSNAEKLLNVIDEKDQQSECIDEKIFSFLNFISGYDTPRYEDNTYLYNNIDLEREYDMLGNIDLLKGINLEI
;
A
#
# COMPACT_ATOMS: atom_id res chain seq x y z
N MET A 1 -5.13 9.20 12.38
CA MET A 1 -6.00 8.48 11.38
C MET A 1 -5.86 6.99 11.65
N LYS A 2 -6.77 6.09 11.25
CA LYS A 2 -6.58 4.64 11.49
C LYS A 2 -5.86 3.96 10.34
N ILE A 3 -5.09 2.90 10.62
CA ILE A 3 -4.46 2.06 9.57
C ILE A 3 -5.50 1.61 8.53
N LYS A 4 -6.68 1.13 8.97
CA LYS A 4 -7.80 0.77 8.08
C LYS A 4 -8.08 1.82 7.01
N GLN A 5 -8.18 3.08 7.43
CA GLN A 5 -8.57 4.18 6.55
C GLN A 5 -7.48 4.44 5.50
N MET A 6 -6.21 4.31 5.90
CA MET A 6 -5.08 4.46 4.99
C MET A 6 -5.03 3.35 3.95
N LEU A 7 -5.21 2.08 4.34
CA LEU A 7 -5.18 0.96 3.38
C LEU A 7 -6.28 1.11 2.31
N ILE A 8 -7.49 1.47 2.74
CA ILE A 8 -8.63 1.71 1.84
C ILE A 8 -8.34 2.91 0.93
N TYR A 9 -7.84 4.00 1.49
CA TYR A 9 -7.51 5.21 0.73
C TYR A 9 -6.46 4.93 -0.36
N PHE A 10 -5.37 4.25 -0.02
CA PHE A 10 -4.32 3.90 -0.98
C PHE A 10 -4.88 3.04 -2.11
N TYR A 11 -5.66 2.00 -1.77
CA TYR A 11 -6.29 1.14 -2.77
C TYR A 11 -7.20 1.92 -3.72
N GLN A 12 -8.11 2.75 -3.18
CA GLN A 12 -9.07 3.50 -4.00
C GLN A 12 -8.38 4.47 -4.96
N VAL A 13 -7.43 5.26 -4.44
CA VAL A 13 -6.70 6.23 -5.27
C VAL A 13 -5.93 5.55 -6.40
N LEU A 14 -5.29 4.41 -6.12
CA LEU A 14 -4.53 3.67 -7.13
C LEU A 14 -5.43 2.91 -8.10
N LYS A 15 -6.60 2.41 -7.66
CA LYS A 15 -7.57 1.74 -8.52
C LYS A 15 -8.14 2.68 -9.58
N ASP A 16 -8.35 3.95 -9.21
CA ASP A 16 -8.87 4.98 -10.11
C ASP A 16 -7.79 5.52 -11.08
N ASP A 17 -6.51 5.23 -10.82
CA ASP A 17 -5.38 5.62 -11.67
C ASP A 17 -5.17 4.64 -12.84
N ASN A 18 -5.60 5.06 -14.03
CA ASN A 18 -5.44 4.29 -15.28
C ASN A 18 -4.17 4.65 -16.06
N ASN A 19 -3.29 5.49 -15.50
CA ASN A 19 -2.05 5.86 -16.16
C ASN A 19 -1.10 4.67 -16.22
N GLN A 20 -0.65 4.34 -17.43
CA GLN A 20 0.31 3.25 -17.65
C GLN A 20 1.75 3.76 -17.74
N ILE A 21 1.93 5.03 -18.08
CA ILE A 21 3.25 5.66 -18.24
C ILE A 21 3.76 6.09 -16.87
N TYR A 22 5.00 5.72 -16.57
CA TYR A 22 5.67 6.09 -15.34
C TYR A 22 5.84 7.60 -15.22
N ASP A 23 5.39 8.15 -14.10
CA ASP A 23 5.65 9.52 -13.66
C ASP A 23 6.17 9.53 -12.22
N ILE A 24 7.41 10.00 -12.04
CA ILE A 24 8.07 10.15 -10.74
C ILE A 24 7.34 11.13 -9.80
N ASN A 25 6.55 12.05 -10.36
CA ASN A 25 5.74 13.01 -9.60
C ASN A 25 4.24 12.64 -9.62
N GLY A 26 3.92 11.49 -10.20
CA GLY A 26 2.56 11.00 -10.40
C GLY A 26 1.88 10.58 -9.10
N ILE A 27 0.61 10.18 -9.22
CA ILE A 27 -0.18 9.72 -8.09
C ILE A 27 0.45 8.49 -7.45
N ARG A 28 0.94 7.53 -8.26
CA ARG A 28 1.56 6.31 -7.75
C ARG A 28 2.76 6.60 -6.85
N SER A 29 3.69 7.45 -7.29
CA SER A 29 4.86 7.85 -6.48
C SER A 29 4.48 8.47 -5.13
N LYS A 30 3.46 9.35 -5.12
CA LYS A 30 2.96 9.95 -3.87
C LYS A 30 2.37 8.91 -2.93
N ILE A 31 1.59 7.96 -3.45
CA ILE A 31 0.99 6.91 -2.64
C ILE A 31 2.05 5.92 -2.14
N SER A 32 2.98 5.48 -3.00
CA SER A 32 4.12 4.64 -2.63
C SER A 32 4.92 5.24 -1.47
N SER A 33 5.30 6.52 -1.59
CA SER A 33 6.04 7.24 -0.54
C SER A 33 5.25 7.33 0.77
N ASN A 34 3.93 7.46 0.70
CA ASN A 34 3.08 7.48 1.90
C ASN A 34 2.93 6.10 2.53
N ALA A 35 2.89 5.04 1.73
CA ALA A 35 2.88 3.67 2.22
C ALA A 35 4.20 3.30 2.89
N GLU A 36 5.34 3.72 2.34
CA GLU A 36 6.66 3.55 2.98
C GLU A 36 6.73 4.24 4.34
N LYS A 37 6.26 5.50 4.43
CA LYS A 37 6.18 6.19 5.73
C LYS A 37 5.29 5.46 6.74
N LEU A 38 4.16 4.94 6.27
CA LEU A 38 3.25 4.19 7.12
C LEU A 38 3.87 2.86 7.59
N LEU A 39 4.61 2.16 6.74
CA LEU A 39 5.35 0.96 7.12
C LEU A 39 6.29 1.24 8.28
N ASN A 40 7.07 2.32 8.21
CA ASN A 40 8.00 2.68 9.28
C ASN A 40 7.28 2.93 10.62
N VAL A 41 6.16 3.66 10.59
CA VAL A 41 5.35 3.91 11.81
C VAL A 41 4.75 2.61 12.39
N ILE A 42 4.28 1.72 11.53
CA ILE A 42 3.69 0.44 11.94
C ILE A 42 4.76 -0.52 12.47
N ASP A 43 5.94 -0.57 11.86
CA ASP A 43 7.07 -1.38 12.31
C ASP A 43 7.53 -0.97 13.72
N GLU A 44 7.65 0.34 13.98
CA GLU A 44 7.97 0.87 15.32
C GLU A 44 6.92 0.46 16.36
N LYS A 45 5.63 0.45 15.98
CA LYS A 45 4.52 0.06 16.86
C LYS A 45 4.49 -1.44 17.13
N ASP A 46 4.74 -2.26 16.11
CA ASP A 46 4.80 -3.72 16.25
C ASP A 46 5.94 -4.13 17.19
N GLN A 47 7.10 -3.48 17.06
CA GLN A 47 8.23 -3.64 17.97
C GLN A 47 7.91 -3.22 19.42
N GLN A 48 6.96 -2.28 19.61
CA GLN A 48 6.46 -1.85 20.92
C GLN A 48 5.35 -2.75 21.50
N SER A 49 5.17 -3.97 20.94
CA SER A 49 4.20 -5.00 21.36
C SER A 49 2.76 -4.81 20.84
N GLU A 50 2.51 -3.89 19.91
CA GLU A 50 1.25 -3.84 19.17
C GLU A 50 1.30 -4.88 18.04
N CYS A 51 1.14 -6.18 18.35
CA CYS A 51 1.22 -7.22 17.32
C CYS A 51 0.22 -6.93 16.17
N ILE A 52 0.76 -6.62 14.99
CA ILE A 52 0.06 -6.25 13.76
C ILE A 52 0.07 -7.43 12.80
N ASP A 53 -1.01 -7.58 12.04
CA ASP A 53 -1.14 -8.68 11.08
C ASP A 53 -0.14 -8.55 9.91
N GLU A 54 0.56 -9.64 9.59
CA GLU A 54 1.55 -9.69 8.50
C GLU A 54 0.99 -9.27 7.15
N LYS A 55 -0.33 -9.47 6.93
CA LYS A 55 -1.00 -9.07 5.69
C LYS A 55 -1.01 -7.55 5.51
N ILE A 56 -1.06 -6.79 6.59
CA ILE A 56 -0.98 -5.32 6.55
C ILE A 56 0.41 -4.92 6.03
N PHE A 57 1.47 -5.52 6.58
CA PHE A 57 2.84 -5.30 6.12
C PHE A 57 3.02 -5.73 4.66
N SER A 58 2.52 -6.90 4.28
CA SER A 58 2.62 -7.40 2.90
C SER A 58 1.97 -6.45 1.91
N PHE A 59 0.74 -6.00 2.19
CA PHE A 59 0.04 -5.07 1.32
C PHE A 59 0.76 -3.71 1.25
N LEU A 60 1.18 -3.15 2.38
CA LEU A 60 1.88 -1.86 2.36
C LEU A 60 3.24 -1.92 1.66
N ASN A 61 3.98 -3.02 1.78
CA ASN A 61 5.23 -3.24 1.04
C ASN A 61 4.96 -3.26 -0.47
N PHE A 62 3.90 -3.96 -0.90
CA PHE A 62 3.49 -3.91 -2.31
C PHE A 62 3.14 -2.48 -2.75
N ILE A 63 2.35 -1.74 -1.97
CA ILE A 63 1.98 -0.36 -2.30
C ILE A 63 3.21 0.56 -2.37
N SER A 64 4.18 0.40 -1.47
CA SER A 64 5.44 1.17 -1.51
C SER A 64 6.26 0.93 -2.77
N GLY A 65 6.09 -0.22 -3.43
CA GLY A 65 6.73 -0.54 -4.71
C GLY A 65 5.83 -0.33 -5.93
N TYR A 66 4.59 0.14 -5.77
CA TYR A 66 3.60 0.15 -6.86
C TYR A 66 3.93 1.14 -7.98
N ASP A 67 4.79 2.13 -7.70
CA ASP A 67 5.32 3.10 -8.65
C ASP A 67 6.59 2.62 -9.38
N THR A 68 7.00 1.35 -9.21
CA THR A 68 8.19 0.81 -9.88
C THR A 68 8.08 0.91 -11.41
N PRO A 69 9.03 1.56 -12.11
CA PRO A 69 9.07 1.58 -13.57
C PRO A 69 9.64 0.27 -14.16
N ARG A 70 9.17 -0.09 -15.35
CA ARG A 70 9.85 -1.02 -16.26
C ARG A 70 10.93 -0.28 -17.03
N TYR A 71 12.14 -0.81 -17.02
CA TYR A 71 13.30 -0.19 -17.68
C TYR A 71 13.16 -0.19 -19.21
N GLU A 72 12.39 -1.11 -19.77
CA GLU A 72 12.28 -1.35 -21.20
C GLU A 72 11.46 -0.27 -21.92
N ASP A 73 10.41 0.24 -21.28
CA ASP A 73 9.39 1.06 -21.95
C ASP A 73 8.85 2.24 -21.10
N ASN A 74 9.44 2.51 -19.93
CA ASN A 74 8.99 3.55 -18.99
C ASN A 74 7.50 3.45 -18.62
N THR A 75 6.94 2.25 -18.61
CA THR A 75 5.61 1.99 -18.05
C THR A 75 5.72 1.46 -16.62
N TYR A 76 4.63 1.48 -15.86
CA TYR A 76 4.63 0.88 -14.53
C TYR A 76 4.75 -0.66 -14.61
N LEU A 77 5.56 -1.24 -13.70
CA LEU A 77 5.74 -2.68 -13.55
C LEU A 77 4.43 -3.36 -13.16
N TYR A 78 3.73 -2.79 -12.19
CA TYR A 78 2.48 -3.31 -11.64
C TYR A 78 1.26 -2.60 -12.22
N ASN A 79 0.16 -3.34 -12.32
CA ASN A 79 -1.11 -2.82 -12.84
C ASN A 79 -2.26 -3.07 -11.86
N ASN A 80 -3.46 -2.63 -12.24
CA ASN A 80 -4.64 -2.69 -11.37
C ASN A 80 -5.08 -4.12 -11.04
N ILE A 81 -4.73 -5.12 -11.86
CA ILE A 81 -5.00 -6.54 -11.55
C ILE A 81 -4.09 -7.01 -10.41
N ASP A 82 -2.81 -6.61 -10.43
CA ASP A 82 -1.91 -6.89 -9.31
C ASP A 82 -2.40 -6.21 -8.03
N LEU A 83 -2.80 -4.93 -8.12
CA LEU A 83 -3.37 -4.19 -7.00
C LEU A 83 -4.62 -4.86 -6.42
N GLU A 84 -5.54 -5.31 -7.27
CA GLU A 84 -6.76 -6.02 -6.85
C GLU A 84 -6.43 -7.34 -6.16
N ARG A 85 -5.51 -8.13 -6.74
CA ARG A 85 -5.04 -9.37 -6.13
C ARG A 85 -4.46 -9.15 -4.73
N GLU A 86 -3.56 -8.19 -4.57
CA GLU A 86 -2.91 -7.91 -3.28
C GLU A 86 -3.89 -7.33 -2.26
N TYR A 87 -4.86 -6.53 -2.70
CA TYR A 87 -5.91 -6.04 -1.81
C TYR A 87 -6.84 -7.17 -1.34
N ASP A 88 -7.22 -8.09 -2.23
CA ASP A 88 -8.06 -9.24 -1.89
C ASP A 88 -7.37 -10.19 -0.90
N MET A 89 -6.03 -10.27 -0.90
CA MET A 89 -5.25 -11.08 0.05
C MET A 89 -5.39 -10.60 1.51
N LEU A 90 -5.74 -9.33 1.74
CA LEU A 90 -6.12 -8.83 3.06
C LEU A 90 -7.33 -9.59 3.63
N GLY A 91 -8.23 -10.07 2.77
CA GLY A 91 -9.46 -10.74 3.17
C GLY A 91 -10.40 -9.79 3.93
N ASN A 92 -10.98 -10.26 5.04
CA ASN A 92 -11.81 -9.39 5.86
C ASN A 92 -10.94 -8.45 6.71
N ILE A 93 -10.69 -7.25 6.18
CA ILE A 93 -9.85 -6.21 6.78
C ILE A 93 -10.24 -5.91 8.24
N ASP A 94 -11.53 -5.96 8.59
CA ASP A 94 -12.01 -5.68 9.95
C ASP A 94 -11.56 -6.70 11.00
N LEU A 95 -11.08 -7.87 10.58
CA LEU A 95 -10.57 -8.91 11.45
C LEU A 95 -9.04 -8.87 11.60
N LEU A 96 -8.34 -8.02 10.84
CA LEU A 96 -6.88 -7.96 10.88
C LEU A 96 -6.41 -7.32 12.20
N LYS A 97 -5.43 -7.97 12.83
CA LYS A 97 -4.84 -7.48 14.07
C LYS A 97 -4.11 -6.16 13.82
N GLY A 98 -4.33 -5.18 14.71
CA GLY A 98 -3.74 -3.85 14.58
C GLY A 98 -4.44 -2.91 13.60
N ILE A 99 -5.47 -3.35 12.86
CA ILE A 99 -6.10 -2.53 11.81
C ILE A 99 -6.75 -1.22 12.32
N ASN A 100 -7.14 -1.20 13.59
CA ASN A 100 -7.77 -0.07 14.25
C ASN A 100 -6.80 0.86 14.98
N LEU A 101 -5.49 0.57 14.93
CA LEU A 101 -4.47 1.42 15.55
C LEU A 101 -4.46 2.80 14.93
N GLU A 102 -4.25 3.79 15.79
CA GLU A 102 -4.09 5.17 15.38
C GLU A 102 -2.63 5.48 15.06
N ILE A 103 -2.47 6.23 13.98
CA ILE A 103 -1.22 6.74 13.40
C ILE A 103 -1.31 8.25 13.23
#